data_AF-A0A0G0WJG4-F1
#
_entry.id   AF-A0A0G0WJG4-F1
#
_cell.length_a   1.000
_cell.length_b   1.000
_cell.length_c   1.000
_cell.angle_alpha   90.00
_cell.angle_beta   90.00
_cell.angle_gamma   90.00
#
_symmetry.space_group_name_H-M   'P 1'
#
loop_
_entity.id
_entity.type
_entity.pdbx_description
1 polymer ?
#
loop_
_entity_poly.entity_id
_entity_poly.type
_entity_poly.pdbx_seq_one_letter_code
_entity_poly.pdbx_strand_id
1 'polypeptide(L)'
;MTTAPNAIKNVTLLGRLPEGVMWTNKTNVAEGEAIKFDTITRSISWQIDKLEETPGNRCPCSGIGFEVAINPEIEDSGKILTLLNQLSIQATDEATGEELKESSPNITTDLIKDDLAKGKGVVQ
;
A
#
# COMPACT_ATOMS: atom_id res chain seq x y z
N MET A 1 9.98 10.21 -27.13
CA MET A 1 10.91 10.33 -25.99
C MET A 1 10.05 10.45 -24.75
N THR A 2 10.04 9.43 -23.89
CA THR A 2 9.38 9.51 -22.58
C THR A 2 10.37 10.20 -21.65
N THR A 3 10.02 11.38 -21.14
CA THR A 3 10.86 12.09 -20.16
C THR A 3 10.99 11.25 -18.89
N ALA A 4 12.17 11.23 -18.28
CA ALA A 4 12.37 10.58 -16.99
C ALA A 4 11.47 11.23 -15.93
N PRO A 5 10.97 10.48 -14.94
CA PRO A 5 10.19 11.06 -13.86
C PRO A 5 11.05 12.00 -13.00
N ASN A 6 10.49 13.15 -12.64
CA ASN A 6 11.13 14.11 -11.73
C ASN A 6 11.30 13.49 -10.33
N ALA A 7 12.25 14.03 -9.57
CA ALA A 7 12.37 13.73 -8.14
C ALA A 7 11.12 14.18 -7.38
N ILE A 8 10.74 13.40 -6.36
CA ILE A 8 9.61 13.70 -5.48
C ILE A 8 10.07 13.72 -4.02
N LYS A 9 9.40 14.51 -3.19
CA LYS A 9 9.68 14.62 -1.75
C LYS A 9 8.42 14.49 -0.91
N ASN A 10 8.61 14.28 0.40
CA ASN A 10 7.54 14.15 1.38
C ASN A 10 6.52 13.06 1.01
N VAL A 11 7.01 11.91 0.52
CA VAL A 11 6.15 10.80 0.16
C VAL A 11 5.53 10.24 1.43
N THR A 12 4.21 10.18 1.47
CA THR A 12 3.45 9.59 2.58
C THR A 12 2.40 8.65 2.03
N LEU A 13 2.47 7.38 2.45
CA LEU A 13 1.46 6.37 2.19
C LEU A 13 0.66 6.12 3.46
N LEU A 14 -0.65 6.08 3.32
CA LEU A 14 -1.59 5.77 4.39
C LEU A 14 -2.55 4.68 3.91
N GLY A 15 -2.86 3.74 4.79
CA GLY A 15 -3.91 2.75 4.61
C GLY A 15 -4.45 2.31 5.95
N ARG A 16 -5.57 1.60 5.97
CA ARG A 16 -6.21 1.16 7.21
C ARG A 16 -6.61 -0.29 7.16
N LEU A 17 -6.30 -1.00 8.25
CA LEU A 17 -6.72 -2.38 8.45
C LEU A 17 -8.14 -2.41 9.01
N PRO A 18 -9.11 -3.03 8.32
CA PRO A 18 -10.46 -3.25 8.83
C PRO A 18 -10.45 -4.05 10.15
N GLU A 19 -11.59 -4.07 10.83
CA GLU A 19 -11.80 -4.93 11.99
C GLU A 19 -11.55 -6.41 11.65
N GLY A 20 -11.05 -7.20 12.61
CA GLY A 20 -10.65 -8.59 12.38
C GLY A 20 -9.31 -8.80 11.65
N VAL A 21 -8.78 -7.80 10.93
CA VAL A 21 -7.47 -7.90 10.26
C VAL A 21 -6.32 -7.51 11.18
N MET A 22 -5.44 -8.46 11.45
CA MET A 22 -4.27 -8.34 12.32
C MET A 22 -3.01 -7.99 11.53
N TRP A 23 -2.22 -7.09 12.10
CA TRP A 23 -0.87 -6.80 11.65
C TRP A 23 0.11 -7.87 12.16
N THR A 24 0.94 -8.47 11.30
CA THR A 24 1.83 -9.58 11.71
C THR A 24 3.26 -9.14 12.04
N ASN A 25 3.57 -7.83 11.94
CA ASN A 25 4.91 -7.25 12.05
C ASN A 25 5.93 -7.70 10.98
N LYS A 26 5.55 -8.51 10.00
CA LYS A 26 6.45 -8.81 8.89
C LYS A 26 6.34 -7.73 7.83
N THR A 27 7.46 -7.09 7.55
CA THR A 27 7.57 -6.00 6.59
C THR A 27 8.79 -6.19 5.70
N ASN A 28 8.72 -5.64 4.51
CA ASN A 28 9.82 -5.48 3.58
C ASN A 28 9.77 -4.04 3.08
N VAL A 29 10.83 -3.29 3.33
CA VAL A 29 10.94 -1.89 2.94
C VAL A 29 12.22 -1.74 2.14
N ALA A 30 12.08 -1.37 0.87
CA ALA A 30 13.24 -1.14 0.02
C ALA A 30 13.90 0.21 0.32
N GLU A 31 13.09 1.25 0.59
CA GLU A 31 13.54 2.62 0.83
C GLU A 31 12.63 3.35 1.82
N GLY A 32 13.12 4.44 2.42
CA GLY A 32 12.38 5.24 3.40
C GLY A 32 12.37 4.65 4.80
N GLU A 33 11.39 5.10 5.59
CA GLU A 33 11.23 4.67 6.98
C GLU A 33 10.61 3.27 7.08
N ALA A 34 10.77 2.63 8.25
CA ALA A 34 10.01 1.43 8.57
C ALA A 34 8.49 1.73 8.56
N ILE A 35 7.69 0.78 8.07
CA ILE A 35 6.24 0.88 8.12
C ILE A 35 5.80 0.95 9.59
N LYS A 36 4.95 1.92 9.92
CA LYS A 36 4.38 2.09 11.26
C LYS A 36 2.91 1.64 11.25
N PHE A 37 2.50 0.98 12.32
CA PHE A 37 1.11 0.60 12.55
C PHE A 37 0.62 1.19 13.87
N ASP A 38 -0.46 1.97 13.80
CA ASP A 38 -1.16 2.49 14.97
C ASP A 38 -2.32 1.54 15.33
N THR A 39 -2.24 0.93 16.51
CA THR A 39 -3.22 -0.05 16.98
C THR A 39 -4.57 0.56 17.36
N ILE A 40 -4.61 1.87 17.68
CA ILE A 40 -5.84 2.58 18.06
C ILE A 40 -6.63 2.94 16.80
N THR A 41 -5.98 3.57 15.82
CA THR A 41 -6.64 3.97 14.58
C THR A 41 -6.71 2.85 13.55
N ARG A 42 -5.93 1.78 13.74
CA ARG A 42 -5.66 0.69 12.79
C ARG A 42 -5.03 1.17 11.49
N SER A 43 -4.26 2.27 11.56
CA SER A 43 -3.64 2.90 10.40
C SER A 43 -2.24 2.38 10.17
N ILE A 44 -1.94 2.08 8.91
CA ILE A 44 -0.60 1.80 8.41
C ILE A 44 -0.09 3.08 7.75
N SER A 45 1.13 3.49 8.10
CA SER A 45 1.81 4.62 7.48
C SER A 45 3.22 4.28 7.06
N TRP A 46 3.63 4.78 5.89
CA TRP A 46 5.00 4.71 5.41
C TRP A 46 5.41 6.06 4.81
N GLN A 47 6.67 6.44 5.03
CA GLN A 47 7.18 7.75 4.64
C GLN A 47 8.56 7.64 3.98
N ILE A 48 8.77 8.47 2.95
CA ILE A 48 10.08 8.71 2.34
C ILE A 48 10.26 10.23 2.23
N ASP A 49 11.37 10.75 2.77
CA ASP A 49 11.67 12.18 2.70
C ASP A 49 11.90 12.64 1.27
N LYS A 50 12.68 11.87 0.50
CA LYS A 50 13.01 12.17 -0.89
C LYS A 50 13.24 10.89 -1.69
N LEU A 51 12.65 10.85 -2.88
CA LEU A 51 12.90 9.85 -3.91
C LEU A 51 13.53 10.56 -5.11
N GLU A 52 14.79 10.25 -5.37
CA GLU A 52 15.57 10.87 -6.44
C GLU A 52 15.04 10.50 -7.83
N GLU A 53 15.30 11.38 -8.81
CA GLU A 53 15.04 11.08 -10.21
C GLU A 53 15.86 9.86 -10.65
N THR A 54 15.23 8.93 -11.37
CA THR A 54 15.96 7.77 -11.91
C THR A 54 16.26 7.99 -13.38
N PRO A 55 17.55 8.00 -13.79
CA PRO A 55 17.90 8.15 -15.19
C PRO A 55 17.46 6.94 -16.03
N GLY A 56 16.70 7.19 -17.10
CA GLY A 56 16.31 6.22 -18.12
C GLY A 56 14.94 5.56 -17.92
N ASN A 57 14.64 4.50 -18.69
CA ASN A 57 13.36 3.77 -18.64
C ASN A 57 13.20 2.87 -17.38
N ARG A 58 14.04 3.04 -16.35
CA ARG A 58 13.89 2.34 -15.09
C ARG A 58 13.05 3.22 -14.18
N CYS A 59 11.79 2.85 -14.01
CA CYS A 59 11.01 3.37 -12.90
C CYS A 59 11.74 2.97 -11.60
N PRO A 60 12.04 3.89 -10.67
CA PRO A 60 12.34 3.49 -9.31
C PRO A 60 11.04 2.93 -8.77
N CYS A 61 10.81 1.64 -8.93
CA CYS A 61 9.73 0.93 -8.27
C CYS A 61 10.11 0.81 -6.79
N SER A 62 10.22 1.93 -6.09
CA SER A 62 10.32 1.96 -4.65
C SER A 62 8.97 1.49 -4.11
N GLY A 63 9.03 0.49 -3.25
CA GLY A 63 7.85 -0.22 -2.81
C GLY A 63 8.06 -0.80 -1.43
N ILE A 64 6.93 -1.06 -0.80
CA ILE A 64 6.85 -1.73 0.49
C ILE A 64 6.00 -2.98 0.35
N GLY A 65 6.36 -3.99 1.12
CA GLY A 65 5.57 -5.19 1.35
C GLY A 65 5.31 -5.34 2.83
N PHE A 66 4.13 -5.84 3.17
CA PHE A 66 3.81 -6.22 4.54
C PHE A 66 2.80 -7.37 4.56
N GLU A 67 2.80 -8.10 5.66
CA GLU A 67 1.90 -9.22 5.88
C GLU A 67 0.80 -8.84 6.87
N VAL A 68 -0.42 -9.27 6.55
CA VAL A 68 -1.60 -9.18 7.41
C VAL A 68 -2.19 -10.56 7.58
N ALA A 69 -2.86 -10.78 8.69
CA ALA A 69 -3.59 -12.00 8.98
C ALA A 69 -5.05 -11.65 9.27
N ILE A 70 -5.97 -12.55 8.93
CA ILE A 70 -7.37 -12.45 9.32
C ILE A 70 -7.79 -13.82 9.83
N ASN A 71 -8.61 -13.85 10.89
CA ASN A 71 -9.22 -15.07 11.39
C ASN A 71 -10.73 -15.00 11.09
N PRO A 72 -11.20 -15.56 9.97
CA PRO A 72 -12.60 -15.45 9.58
C PRO A 72 -13.55 -16.11 10.60
N GLU A 73 -14.76 -15.58 10.71
CA GLU A 73 -15.82 -16.16 11.53
C GLU A 73 -16.80 -16.97 10.68
N ILE A 74 -17.67 -17.75 11.34
CA ILE A 74 -18.68 -18.58 10.65
C ILE A 74 -19.57 -17.73 9.74
N GLU A 75 -19.88 -16.50 10.16
CA GLU A 75 -20.66 -15.56 9.39
C GLU A 75 -19.95 -15.01 8.15
N ASP A 76 -18.63 -15.19 8.03
CA ASP A 76 -17.86 -14.78 6.86
C ASP A 76 -17.87 -15.80 5.72
N SER A 77 -18.36 -17.02 5.99
CA SER A 77 -18.42 -18.08 4.98
C SER A 77 -19.23 -17.63 3.75
N GLY A 78 -18.66 -17.81 2.57
CA GLY A 78 -19.22 -17.35 1.28
C GLY A 78 -18.95 -15.88 0.94
N LYS A 79 -18.22 -15.12 1.77
CA LYS A 79 -17.93 -13.70 1.54
C LYS A 79 -16.50 -13.45 1.07
N ILE A 80 -16.31 -12.28 0.42
CA ILE A 80 -15.00 -11.68 0.15
C ILE A 80 -14.75 -10.63 1.22
N LEU A 81 -13.66 -10.77 1.96
CA LEU A 81 -13.33 -9.88 3.08
C LEU A 81 -12.38 -8.78 2.63
N THR A 82 -12.49 -7.60 3.23
CA THR A 82 -11.56 -6.51 3.00
C THR A 82 -10.33 -6.68 3.89
N LEU A 83 -9.14 -6.57 3.32
CA LEU A 83 -7.85 -6.69 4.02
C LEU A 83 -7.21 -5.33 4.28
N LEU A 84 -7.37 -4.39 3.35
CA LEU A 84 -6.84 -3.03 3.46
C LEU A 84 -7.80 -2.07 2.75
N ASN A 85 -8.13 -0.96 3.39
CA ASN A 85 -8.94 0.09 2.80
C ASN A 85 -8.30 1.47 2.98
N GLN A 86 -8.91 2.49 2.37
CA GLN A 86 -8.47 3.89 2.47
C GLN A 86 -7.01 4.08 2.04
N LEU A 87 -6.53 3.30 1.07
CA LEU A 87 -5.16 3.36 0.59
C LEU A 87 -4.97 4.64 -0.24
N SER A 88 -4.11 5.52 0.23
CA SER A 88 -3.73 6.75 -0.44
C SER A 88 -2.24 7.00 -0.33
N ILE A 89 -1.68 7.63 -1.35
CA ILE A 89 -0.31 8.11 -1.36
C ILE A 89 -0.30 9.57 -1.78
N GLN A 90 0.56 10.35 -1.14
CA GLN A 90 0.78 11.76 -1.47
C GLN A 90 2.28 12.05 -1.53
N ALA A 91 2.68 12.98 -2.39
CA ALA A 91 4.05 13.46 -2.52
C ALA A 91 4.05 14.87 -3.12
N THR A 92 5.22 15.52 -3.15
CA THR A 92 5.42 16.79 -3.84
C THR A 92 6.44 16.60 -4.96
N ASP A 93 6.09 16.99 -6.18
CA ASP A 93 7.04 17.08 -7.30
C ASP A 93 8.04 18.20 -7.03
N GLU A 94 9.34 17.88 -7.00
CA GLU A 94 10.36 18.84 -6.58
C GLU A 94 10.64 19.92 -7.63
N ALA A 95 10.40 19.62 -8.92
CA ALA A 95 10.67 20.53 -10.02
C ALA A 95 9.57 21.61 -10.18
N THR A 96 8.31 21.22 -9.99
CA THR A 96 7.14 22.07 -10.17
C THR A 96 6.56 22.59 -8.85
N GLY A 97 6.83 21.89 -7.75
CA GLY A 97 6.20 22.14 -6.44
C GLY A 97 4.76 21.64 -6.34
N GLU A 98 4.25 20.91 -7.34
CA GLU A 98 2.89 20.41 -7.35
C GLU A 98 2.69 19.26 -6.35
N GLU A 99 1.52 19.22 -5.70
CA GLU A 99 1.12 18.10 -4.85
C GLU A 99 0.54 16.97 -5.71
N LEU A 100 1.16 15.80 -5.61
CA LEU A 100 0.70 14.57 -6.23
C LEU A 100 -0.10 13.79 -5.19
N LYS A 101 -1.31 13.36 -5.55
CA LYS A 101 -2.14 12.53 -4.69
C LYS A 101 -2.83 11.44 -5.50
N GLU A 102 -2.67 10.21 -5.05
CA GLU A 102 -3.30 9.05 -5.65
C GLU A 102 -3.98 8.19 -4.59
N SER A 103 -5.01 7.46 -5.02
CA SER A 103 -5.72 6.52 -4.14
C SER A 103 -6.02 5.22 -4.87
N SER A 104 -6.07 4.13 -4.11
CA SER A 104 -6.37 2.81 -4.64
C SER A 104 -7.69 2.28 -4.06
N PRO A 105 -8.45 1.48 -4.84
CA PRO A 105 -9.50 0.66 -4.29
C PRO A 105 -9.00 -0.24 -3.16
N ASN A 106 -9.94 -0.70 -2.35
CA ASN A 106 -9.68 -1.65 -1.27
C ASN A 106 -9.01 -2.93 -1.78
N ILE A 107 -8.10 -3.47 -0.99
CA ILE A 107 -7.52 -4.80 -1.19
C ILE A 107 -8.38 -5.79 -0.43
N THR A 108 -8.82 -6.85 -1.10
CA THR A 108 -9.68 -7.88 -0.53
C THR A 108 -9.01 -9.26 -0.58
N THR A 109 -9.60 -10.25 0.07
CA THR A 109 -9.18 -11.65 0.00
C THR A 109 -9.20 -12.22 -1.43
N ASP A 110 -9.90 -11.57 -2.37
CA ASP A 110 -9.93 -11.96 -3.79
C ASP A 110 -8.69 -11.53 -4.56
N LEU A 111 -7.85 -10.66 -3.98
CA LEU A 111 -6.53 -10.27 -4.50
C LEU A 111 -6.54 -10.10 -6.03
N ILE A 112 -7.47 -9.31 -6.56
CA ILE A 112 -7.78 -9.22 -8.00
C ILE A 112 -6.61 -8.83 -8.92
N LYS A 113 -5.51 -8.34 -8.34
CA LYS A 113 -4.25 -7.97 -9.02
C LYS A 113 -3.20 -9.08 -8.98
N ASP A 114 -3.50 -10.20 -8.33
CA ASP A 114 -2.69 -11.41 -8.29
C ASP A 114 -3.37 -12.46 -9.18
N ASP A 115 -2.75 -12.74 -10.34
CA ASP A 115 -3.29 -13.67 -11.33
C ASP A 115 -3.44 -15.10 -10.80
N LEU A 116 -2.69 -15.49 -9.78
CA LEU A 116 -2.76 -16.83 -9.18
C LEU A 116 -3.86 -16.94 -8.12
N ALA A 117 -4.20 -15.82 -7.48
CA ALA A 117 -5.17 -15.74 -6.38
C ALA A 117 -6.56 -15.24 -6.82
N LYS A 118 -6.66 -14.53 -7.94
CA LYS A 118 -7.91 -13.94 -8.44
C LYS A 118 -9.03 -14.98 -8.57
N GLY A 119 -10.20 -14.68 -8.00
CA GLY A 119 -11.38 -15.53 -8.03
C GLY A 119 -11.40 -16.62 -6.96
N LYS A 120 -10.37 -16.70 -6.09
CA LYS A 120 -10.26 -17.68 -5.00
C LYS A 120 -10.43 -17.07 -3.61
N GLY A 121 -10.84 -15.80 -3.53
CA GLY A 121 -10.93 -15.08 -2.26
C GLY A 121 -12.18 -15.32 -1.43
N VAL A 122 -13.04 -16.25 -1.83
CA VAL A 122 -14.26 -16.59 -1.09
C VAL A 122 -13.87 -17.40 0.15
N VAL A 123 -14.19 -16.88 1.32
CA VAL A 123 -13.98 -17.57 2.60
C VAL A 123 -14.88 -18.80 2.68
N GLN A 124 -14.36 -19.91 3.19
CA GLN A 124 -15.09 -21.17 3.38
C GLN A 124 -15.24 -21.51 4.85
#